data_AF-A0A820NF01-F1
#
_entry.id   AF-A0A820NF01-F1
#
_cell.length_a   1.000
_cell.length_b   1.000
_cell.length_c   1.000
_cell.angle_alpha   90.00
_cell.angle_beta   90.00
_cell.angle_gamma   90.00
#
_symmetry.space_group_name_H-M   'P 1'
#
loop_
_entity.id
_entity.type
_entity.pdbx_description
1 polymer ?
#
loop_
_entity_poly.entity_id
_entity_poly.type
_entity_poly.pdbx_seq_one_letter_code
_entity_poly.pdbx_strand_id
1 'polypeptide(L)'
;NLTCLSQYNYLIYSQRLNQSKDNILEKITSFFNEIVKPKLNTYPSNDYVIDFALTKGDKLDDENINSMKVWVIELNPFMETTDGALFSWQHERHILESKSMDKPCFRITEKIRPGSWTMLPNSVRQWITNENHI
;
A
#
# COMPACT_ATOMS: atom_id res chain seq x y z
N ASN A 1 -10.51 -12.01 -3.10
CA ASN A 1 -9.78 -11.35 -4.21
C ASN A 1 -9.16 -10.08 -3.66
N LEU A 2 -8.10 -9.54 -4.27
CA LEU A 2 -7.61 -8.22 -3.88
C LEU A 2 -8.61 -7.17 -4.40
N THR A 3 -9.36 -6.53 -3.51
CA THR A 3 -10.42 -5.59 -3.88
C THR A 3 -9.90 -4.16 -4.01
N CYS A 4 -9.12 -3.72 -3.02
CA CYS A 4 -8.57 -2.38 -2.97
C CYS A 4 -7.16 -2.40 -2.38
N LEU A 5 -6.37 -1.41 -2.75
CA LEU A 5 -5.02 -1.18 -2.27
C LEU A 5 -4.83 0.31 -2.05
N SER A 6 -4.06 0.71 -1.03
CA SER A 6 -3.68 2.11 -0.88
C SER A 6 -2.28 2.30 -0.33
N GLN A 7 -1.72 3.49 -0.56
CA GLN A 7 -0.56 3.97 0.17
C GLN A 7 -0.91 4.14 1.66
N TYR A 8 -0.15 3.47 2.52
CA TYR A 8 -0.33 3.51 3.98
C TYR A 8 -0.24 4.94 4.54
N ASN A 9 0.90 5.61 4.34
CA ASN A 9 1.10 6.98 4.83
C ASN A 9 0.60 8.01 3.83
N TYR A 10 -0.66 8.43 3.98
CA TYR A 10 -1.33 9.41 3.11
C TYR A 10 -0.76 10.83 3.19
N LEU A 11 0.09 11.15 4.17
CA LEU A 11 0.70 12.48 4.30
C LEU A 11 1.88 12.67 3.35
N ILE A 12 2.51 11.59 2.89
CA ILE A 12 3.70 11.66 2.05
C ILE A 12 3.29 11.60 0.58
N TYR A 13 3.73 12.58 -0.21
CA TYR A 13 3.76 12.47 -1.66
C TYR A 13 5.08 11.85 -2.10
N SER A 14 5.04 10.87 -3.00
CA SER A 14 6.23 10.32 -3.63
C SER A 14 6.05 10.32 -5.15
N GLN A 15 6.88 11.08 -5.85
CA GLN A 15 6.86 11.14 -7.32
C GLN A 15 7.14 9.76 -7.92
N ARG A 16 8.10 9.03 -7.37
CA ARG A 16 8.44 7.66 -7.79
C ARG A 16 7.25 6.71 -7.67
N LEU A 17 6.53 6.77 -6.55
CA LEU A 17 5.31 5.98 -6.34
C LEU A 17 4.25 6.30 -7.39
N ASN A 18 4.07 7.59 -7.71
CA ASN A 18 3.09 8.03 -8.69
C ASN A 18 3.43 7.57 -10.12
N GLN A 19 4.70 7.70 -10.52
CA GLN A 19 5.18 7.23 -11.82
C GLN A 19 5.11 5.71 -11.98
N SER A 20 5.17 4.95 -10.88
CA SER A 20 5.17 3.48 -10.88
C SER A 20 3.84 2.86 -10.45
N LYS A 21 2.76 3.65 -10.34
CA LYS A 21 1.48 3.24 -9.73
C LYS A 21 0.94 1.92 -10.29
N ASP A 22 0.87 1.79 -11.62
CA ASP A 22 0.33 0.56 -12.23
C ASP A 22 1.24 -0.66 -12.02
N ASN A 23 2.57 -0.49 -12.15
CA ASN A 23 3.53 -1.56 -11.91
C ASN A 23 3.49 -2.07 -10.45
N ILE A 24 3.28 -1.17 -9.50
CA ILE A 24 3.13 -1.51 -8.08
C ILE A 24 1.88 -2.34 -7.85
N LEU A 25 0.76 -1.89 -8.41
CA LEU A 25 -0.50 -2.60 -8.29
C LEU A 25 -0.38 -4.00 -8.88
N GLU A 26 0.17 -4.14 -10.08
CA GLU A 26 0.38 -5.42 -10.73
C GLU A 26 1.25 -6.34 -9.85
N LYS A 27 2.40 -5.85 -9.40
CA LYS A 27 3.35 -6.62 -8.60
C LYS A 27 2.76 -7.11 -7.28
N ILE A 28 2.05 -6.25 -6.54
CA ILE A 28 1.39 -6.63 -5.28
C ILE A 28 0.22 -7.58 -5.55
N THR A 29 -0.54 -7.36 -6.63
CA THR A 29 -1.65 -8.24 -7.02
C THR A 29 -1.15 -9.65 -7.34
N SER A 30 -0.09 -9.78 -8.12
CA SER A 30 0.51 -11.08 -8.44
C SER A 30 1.06 -11.76 -7.19
N PHE A 31 1.82 -11.03 -6.36
CA PHE A 31 2.32 -11.56 -5.10
C PHE A 31 1.18 -12.04 -4.18
N PHE A 32 0.11 -11.26 -4.06
CA PHE A 32 -1.05 -11.65 -3.27
C PHE A 32 -1.69 -12.93 -3.82
N ASN A 33 -1.97 -12.99 -5.13
CA ASN A 33 -2.67 -14.12 -5.73
C ASN A 33 -1.84 -15.41 -5.71
N GLU A 34 -0.54 -15.31 -5.97
CA GLU A 34 0.34 -16.47 -6.14
C GLU A 34 0.91 -16.98 -4.81
N ILE A 35 1.18 -16.08 -3.85
CA ILE A 35 1.92 -16.42 -2.63
C ILE A 35 1.05 -16.31 -1.38
N VAL A 36 0.29 -15.23 -1.22
CA VAL A 36 -0.41 -14.92 0.03
C VAL A 36 -1.75 -15.64 0.10
N LYS A 37 -2.60 -15.46 -0.90
CA LYS A 37 -3.95 -16.03 -0.96
C LYS A 37 -3.98 -17.54 -0.74
N PRO A 38 -3.10 -18.37 -1.35
CA PRO A 38 -3.09 -19.81 -1.11
C PRO A 38 -2.78 -20.19 0.34
N LYS A 39 -1.99 -19.38 1.05
CA LYS A 39 -1.63 -19.60 2.47
C LYS A 39 -2.75 -19.20 3.42
N LEU A 40 -3.65 -18.31 3.00
CA LEU A 40 -4.79 -17.85 3.79
C LEU A 40 -6.01 -18.78 3.68
N ASN A 41 -5.93 -19.89 2.94
CA ASN A 41 -7.03 -20.85 2.80
C ASN A 41 -7.49 -21.47 4.14
N THR A 42 -6.63 -21.47 5.16
CA THR A 42 -6.94 -21.95 6.51
C THR A 42 -7.28 -20.82 7.49
N TYR A 43 -7.26 -19.57 7.02
CA TYR A 43 -7.56 -18.42 7.87
C TYR A 43 -9.07 -18.38 8.18
N PRO A 44 -9.49 -18.10 9.44
CA PRO A 44 -10.90 -18.18 9.82
C PRO A 44 -11.83 -17.19 9.11
N SER A 45 -11.27 -16.11 8.54
CA SER A 45 -12.03 -15.08 7.83
C SER A 45 -11.73 -15.10 6.33
N ASN A 46 -12.77 -14.89 5.52
CA ASN A 46 -12.64 -14.73 4.08
C ASN A 46 -12.26 -13.30 3.66
N ASP A 47 -12.43 -12.34 4.58
CA ASP A 47 -12.20 -10.92 4.35
C ASP A 47 -11.18 -10.40 5.39
N TYR A 48 -10.15 -9.69 4.93
CA TYR A 48 -9.04 -9.21 5.75
C TYR A 48 -8.39 -7.97 5.13
N VAL A 49 -7.62 -7.23 5.94
CA VAL A 49 -6.75 -6.13 5.51
C VAL A 49 -5.30 -6.60 5.65
N ILE A 50 -4.46 -6.34 4.66
CA ILE A 50 -3.05 -6.75 4.68
C ILE A 50 -2.17 -5.53 4.45
N ASP A 51 -1.21 -5.33 5.35
CA ASP A 51 -0.18 -4.33 5.18
C ASP A 51 1.00 -4.93 4.42
N PHE A 52 1.33 -4.30 3.28
CA PHE A 52 2.46 -4.70 2.44
C PHE A 52 3.59 -3.69 2.54
N ALA A 53 4.83 -4.18 2.48
CA ALA A 53 6.01 -3.35 2.26
C ALA A 53 6.69 -3.70 0.94
N LEU A 54 7.22 -2.68 0.27
CA LEU A 54 8.13 -2.84 -0.87
C LEU A 54 9.53 -2.42 -0.45
N THR A 55 10.49 -3.34 -0.55
CA THR A 55 11.90 -3.06 -0.25
C THR A 55 12.76 -3.26 -1.48
N LYS A 56 13.99 -2.73 -1.46
CA LYS A 56 14.99 -3.06 -2.49
C LYS A 56 15.15 -4.58 -2.61
N GLY A 57 15.43 -5.03 -3.84
CA GLY A 57 15.78 -6.42 -4.12
C GLY A 57 17.19 -6.76 -3.62
N ASP A 58 17.76 -7.85 -4.12
CA ASP A 58 19.10 -8.30 -3.71
C ASP A 58 20.24 -7.39 -4.22
N LYS A 59 19.93 -6.48 -5.14
CA LYS A 59 20.86 -5.46 -5.63
C LYS A 59 20.65 -4.16 -4.88
N LEU A 60 21.69 -3.71 -4.17
CA LEU A 60 21.66 -2.53 -3.27
C LEU A 60 21.25 -1.21 -3.96
N ASP A 61 21.46 -1.11 -5.27
CA ASP A 61 21.23 0.13 -6.04
C ASP A 61 20.12 0.00 -7.09
N ASP A 62 19.36 -1.10 -7.07
CA ASP A 62 18.27 -1.29 -8.02
C ASP A 62 16.98 -0.63 -7.48
N GLU A 63 16.71 0.57 -7.97
CA GLU A 63 15.49 1.32 -7.68
C GLU A 63 14.33 0.98 -8.62
N ASN A 64 14.52 0.05 -9.55
CA ASN A 64 13.47 -0.39 -10.46
C ASN A 64 12.39 -1.12 -9.67
N ILE A 65 11.14 -0.69 -9.81
CA ILE A 65 10.01 -1.29 -9.11
C ILE A 65 9.87 -2.81 -9.36
N ASN A 66 10.30 -3.27 -10.53
CA ASN A 66 10.25 -4.68 -10.90
C ASN A 66 11.22 -5.53 -10.07
N SER A 67 12.35 -4.98 -9.63
CA SER A 67 13.36 -5.67 -8.82
C SER A 67 13.03 -5.68 -7.32
N MET A 68 12.10 -4.84 -6.87
CA MET A 68 11.72 -4.74 -5.47
C MET A 68 11.11 -6.05 -4.94
N LYS A 69 11.24 -6.29 -3.65
CA LYS A 69 10.60 -7.41 -2.94
C LYS A 69 9.33 -6.92 -2.24
N VAL A 70 8.27 -7.73 -2.30
CA VAL A 70 7.01 -7.48 -1.59
C VAL A 70 6.98 -8.35 -0.34
N TRP A 71 6.63 -7.75 0.79
CA TRP A 71 6.52 -8.41 2.09
C TRP A 71 5.13 -8.22 2.66
N VAL A 72 4.63 -9.23 3.38
CA VAL A 72 3.49 -9.07 4.31
C VAL A 72 4.05 -8.61 5.64
N ILE A 73 3.57 -7.47 6.13
CA ILE A 73 3.95 -6.91 7.43
C ILE A 73 2.96 -7.31 8.50
N GLU A 74 1.67 -7.16 8.20
CA GLU A 74 0.59 -7.42 9.14
C GLU A 74 -0.66 -7.96 8.43
N LEU A 75 -1.40 -8.81 9.12
CA LEU A 75 -2.72 -9.30 8.71
C LEU A 75 -3.74 -8.82 9.74
N ASN A 76 -4.62 -7.92 9.32
CA ASN A 76 -5.61 -7.27 10.14
C ASN A 76 -7.03 -7.79 9.81
N PRO A 77 -7.92 -7.83 10.81
CA PRO A 77 -9.33 -8.16 10.56
C PRO A 77 -9.99 -7.09 9.66
N PHE A 78 -10.93 -7.53 8.82
CA PHE A 78 -11.73 -6.62 7.98
C PHE A 78 -12.85 -5.97 8.79
N MET A 79 -12.49 -4.92 9.55
CA MET A 79 -13.38 -4.21 10.45
C MET A 79 -13.05 -2.72 10.46
N GLU A 80 -14.02 -1.88 10.83
CA GLU A 80 -13.88 -0.43 10.87
C GLU A 80 -12.84 0.07 11.88
N THR A 81 -12.41 -0.80 12.80
CA THR A 81 -11.33 -0.53 13.75
C THR A 81 -9.94 -0.58 13.11
N THR A 82 -9.81 -1.23 11.96
CA THR A 82 -8.57 -1.25 11.17
C THR A 82 -8.52 0.03 10.33
N ASP A 83 -7.41 0.77 10.32
CA ASP A 83 -7.32 2.00 9.54
C ASP A 83 -7.52 1.72 8.03
N GLY A 84 -8.39 2.51 7.39
CA GLY A 84 -8.65 2.43 5.94
C GLY A 84 -7.62 3.20 5.10
N ALA A 85 -6.72 3.95 5.73
CA ALA A 85 -5.73 4.83 5.09
C ALA A 85 -6.36 5.82 4.10
N LEU A 86 -6.29 5.55 2.79
CA LEU A 86 -6.91 6.39 1.74
C LEU A 86 -8.35 6.01 1.40
N PHE A 87 -8.95 5.08 2.14
CA PHE A 87 -10.36 4.72 2.04
C PHE A 87 -11.11 5.05 3.33
N SER A 88 -12.38 5.37 3.19
CA SER A 88 -13.30 5.54 4.33
C SER A 88 -14.18 4.32 4.52
N TRP A 89 -14.10 3.67 5.68
CA TRP A 89 -15.05 2.62 6.06
C TRP A 89 -16.49 3.10 6.03
N GLN A 90 -16.75 4.31 6.50
CA GLN A 90 -18.11 4.84 6.64
C GLN A 90 -18.74 5.22 5.30
N HIS A 91 -17.95 5.77 4.36
CA HIS A 91 -18.48 6.30 3.10
C HIS A 91 -18.24 5.38 1.91
N GLU A 92 -17.25 4.49 1.99
CA GLU A 92 -16.75 3.73 0.85
C GLU A 92 -16.77 2.22 1.10
N ARG A 93 -17.57 1.77 2.08
CA ARG A 93 -17.78 0.35 2.37
C ARG A 93 -18.13 -0.49 1.13
N HIS A 94 -18.95 0.09 0.24
CA HIS A 94 -19.33 -0.54 -1.03
C HIS A 94 -18.13 -0.81 -1.97
N ILE A 95 -17.06 -0.02 -1.87
CA ILE A 95 -15.81 -0.26 -2.61
C ILE A 95 -15.03 -1.38 -1.92
N LEU A 96 -14.88 -1.30 -0.58
CA LEU A 96 -14.10 -2.25 0.21
C LEU A 96 -14.68 -3.68 0.15
N GLU A 97 -16.00 -3.82 0.08
CA GLU A 97 -16.71 -5.10 0.02
C GLU A 97 -16.97 -5.59 -1.41
N SER A 98 -16.56 -4.83 -2.44
CA SER A 98 -16.83 -5.21 -3.82
C SER A 98 -16.05 -6.47 -4.21
N LYS A 99 -16.78 -7.52 -4.61
CA LYS A 99 -16.21 -8.83 -5.00
C LYS A 99 -16.04 -9.00 -6.51
N SER A 100 -16.50 -8.03 -7.30
CA SER A 100 -16.68 -8.17 -8.76
C SER A 100 -16.01 -7.05 -9.57
N MET A 101 -14.89 -6.49 -9.10
CA MET A 101 -14.12 -5.53 -9.89
C MET A 101 -13.11 -6.25 -10.79
N ASP A 102 -13.07 -5.87 -12.07
CA ASP A 102 -12.08 -6.39 -13.04
C ASP A 102 -10.63 -6.04 -12.66
N LYS A 103 -10.44 -4.90 -11.99
CA LYS A 103 -9.14 -4.43 -11.48
C LYS A 103 -9.32 -3.90 -10.05
N PRO A 104 -8.38 -4.16 -9.11
CA PRO A 104 -8.47 -3.61 -7.77
C PRO A 104 -8.43 -2.08 -7.79
N CYS A 105 -9.18 -1.43 -6.89
CA CYS A 105 -9.13 0.02 -6.73
C CYS A 105 -7.82 0.41 -6.03
N PHE A 106 -6.93 1.16 -6.71
CA PHE A 106 -5.64 1.58 -6.15
C PHE A 106 -5.52 3.08 -5.94
N ARG A 107 -5.27 3.50 -4.69
CA ARG A 107 -5.12 4.90 -4.30
C ARG A 107 -3.74 5.21 -3.74
N ILE A 108 -3.18 6.32 -4.19
CA ILE A 108 -1.94 6.88 -3.65
C ILE A 108 -2.13 8.39 -3.45
N THR A 109 -1.24 9.02 -2.69
CA THR A 109 -1.21 10.47 -2.62
C THR A 109 -0.63 11.02 -3.92
N GLU A 110 -1.47 11.64 -4.75
CA GLU A 110 -1.09 12.06 -6.10
C GLU A 110 -0.42 13.44 -6.17
N LYS A 111 -0.55 14.23 -5.09
CA LYS A 111 0.08 15.54 -4.94
C LYS A 111 0.36 15.84 -3.48
N ILE A 112 1.32 16.73 -3.23
CA ILE A 112 1.61 17.23 -1.89
C ILE A 112 0.33 17.87 -1.33
N ARG A 113 -0.09 17.43 -0.14
CA ARG A 113 -1.22 18.05 0.57
C ARG A 113 -0.70 19.28 1.32
N PRO A 114 -1.31 20.47 1.16
CA PRO A 114 -0.94 21.64 1.97
C PRO A 114 -0.98 21.30 3.46
N GLY A 115 0.06 21.70 4.21
CA GLY A 115 0.18 21.40 5.64
C GLY A 115 0.63 19.97 6.00
N SER A 116 0.75 19.04 5.05
CA SER A 116 1.22 17.67 5.34
C SER A 116 2.59 17.65 6.03
N TRP A 117 3.50 18.54 5.63
CA TRP A 117 4.84 18.64 6.23
C TRP A 117 4.81 18.91 7.74
N THR A 118 3.93 19.80 8.21
CA THR A 118 3.85 20.12 9.64
C THR A 118 3.18 19.02 10.45
N MET A 119 2.40 18.15 9.80
CA MET A 119 1.75 17.00 10.43
C MET A 119 2.68 15.79 10.56
N LEU A 120 3.82 15.78 9.86
CA LEU A 120 4.79 14.69 9.96
C LEU A 120 5.56 14.76 11.30
N PRO A 121 5.77 13.60 11.97
CA PRO A 121 6.69 13.51 13.09
C PRO A 121 8.08 14.03 12.73
N ASN A 122 8.79 14.63 13.70
CA ASN A 122 10.13 15.18 13.47
C ASN A 122 11.10 14.15 12.87
N SER A 123 11.04 12.89 13.33
CA SER A 123 11.87 11.80 12.81
C SER A 123 11.63 11.54 11.32
N VAL A 124 10.38 11.54 10.89
CA VAL A 124 10.00 11.34 9.48
C VAL A 124 10.47 12.53 8.64
N ARG A 125 10.31 13.76 9.14
CA ARG A 125 10.83 14.95 8.45
C ARG A 125 12.34 14.90 8.27
N GLN A 126 13.09 14.54 9.32
CA GLN A 126 14.54 14.40 9.26
C GLN A 126 14.97 13.33 8.24
N TRP A 127 14.30 12.17 8.24
CA TRP A 127 14.56 11.12 7.27
C TRP A 127 14.35 11.58 5.83
N ILE A 128 13.21 12.22 5.52
CA ILE A 128 12.93 12.76 4.17
C ILE A 128 13.96 13.81 3.75
N THR A 129 14.35 14.71 4.65
CA THR A 129 15.37 15.73 4.35
C THR A 129 16.72 15.09 4.06
N ASN A 130 17.09 14.03 4.78
CA ASN A 130 18.35 13.32 4.58
C ASN A 130 18.38 12.51 3.26
N GLU A 131 17.25 11.98 2.78
CA GLU A 131 17.18 11.26 1.50
C GLU A 131 17.28 12.17 0.27
N ASN A 132 17.02 13.49 0.40
CA ASN A 132 17.17 14.45 -0.71
C ASN A 132 18.61 14.98 -0.90
N HIS A 133 19.62 14.36 -0.27
CA HIS A 133 21.03 14.73 -0.35
C HIS A 133 21.93 13.71 -1.08
N ILE A 134 21.35 12.86 -1.95
CA ILE A 134 22.10 12.03 -2.91
C ILE A 134 21.55 12.28 -4.31
#